data_AF-A0A7C7VN11-F1
#
_entry.id   AF-A0A7C7VN11-F1
#
_cell.length_a   1.000
_cell.length_b   1.000
_cell.length_c   1.000
_cell.angle_alpha   90.00
_cell.angle_beta   90.00
_cell.angle_gamma   90.00
#
_symmetry.space_group_name_H-M   'P 1'
#
loop_
_entity.id
_entity.type
_entity.pdbx_description
1 polymer ?
#
loop_
_entity_poly.entity_id
_entity_poly.type
_entity_poly.pdbx_seq_one_letter_code
_entity_poly.pdbx_strand_id
1 'polypeptide(L)'
;MIAEIRWTSALDDFIRQKFREFPLERLREEIFAKHGIDVSELLILHRAGELGLIKEVLKELERGKKPSYLKSQRVWLQGAETIRIKGDVRIPAKEILPYNLIICGNLLTREEVLINGGIHVKGDAIIGPKNGIGRSLVVEGELVIGEDTIIGSCIDARGPIYVARGVAMGMAGEGGGLASGKTLYMERGTLGKTKIYAAEGVRVVDSIREVIPEKFRVALFGEYER
;
A
#
# COMPACT_ATOMS: atom_id res chain seq x y z
N MET A 1 -6.12 6.57 -13.40
CA MET A 1 -7.34 6.91 -12.63
C MET A 1 -7.90 5.58 -12.13
N ILE A 2 -7.82 5.28 -10.84
CA ILE A 2 -8.43 4.07 -10.30
C ILE A 2 -9.94 4.25 -10.40
N ALA A 3 -10.58 3.57 -11.35
CA ALA A 3 -12.03 3.66 -11.53
C ALA A 3 -12.72 3.08 -10.28
N GLU A 4 -13.83 3.70 -9.85
CA GLU A 4 -14.68 3.17 -8.80
C GLU A 4 -15.40 1.94 -9.37
N ILE A 5 -14.81 0.76 -9.16
CA ILE A 5 -15.33 -0.49 -9.71
C ILE A 5 -16.57 -0.90 -8.93
N ARG A 6 -17.67 -1.10 -9.65
CA ARG A 6 -18.86 -1.74 -9.08
C ARG A 6 -18.64 -3.25 -9.04
N TRP A 7 -18.21 -3.75 -7.89
CA TRP A 7 -18.13 -5.19 -7.63
C TRP A 7 -19.52 -5.82 -7.67
N THR A 8 -19.71 -6.81 -8.54
CA THR A 8 -20.95 -7.58 -8.66
C THR A 8 -20.71 -9.00 -8.18
N SER A 9 -21.77 -9.71 -7.80
CA SER A 9 -21.67 -11.12 -7.41
C SER A 9 -21.01 -11.98 -8.49
N ALA A 10 -21.26 -11.69 -9.77
CA ALA A 10 -20.61 -12.40 -10.88
C ALA A 10 -19.09 -12.20 -10.91
N LEU A 11 -18.60 -10.98 -10.64
CA LEU A 11 -17.16 -10.74 -10.50
C LEU A 11 -16.58 -11.40 -9.25
N ASP A 12 -17.30 -11.35 -8.13
CA ASP A 12 -16.85 -11.99 -6.89
C ASP A 12 -16.72 -13.50 -7.07
N ASP A 13 -17.71 -14.14 -7.70
CA ASP A 13 -17.68 -15.57 -8.02
C ASP A 13 -16.54 -15.91 -8.98
N PHE A 14 -16.31 -15.07 -9.99
CA PHE A 14 -15.19 -15.23 -10.91
C PHE A 14 -13.84 -15.16 -10.18
N ILE A 15 -13.63 -14.17 -9.31
CA ILE A 15 -12.42 -14.04 -8.50
C ILE A 15 -12.27 -15.24 -7.58
N ARG A 16 -13.34 -15.66 -6.87
CA ARG A 16 -13.29 -16.86 -5.99
C ARG A 16 -12.83 -18.11 -6.72
N GLN A 17 -13.30 -18.31 -7.95
CA GLN A 17 -12.93 -19.47 -8.76
C GLN A 17 -11.50 -19.37 -9.28
N LYS A 18 -11.07 -18.20 -9.75
CA LYS A 18 -9.84 -18.07 -10.55
C LYS A 18 -8.64 -17.47 -9.82
N PHE A 19 -8.81 -16.90 -8.63
CA PHE A 19 -7.73 -16.26 -7.88
C PHE A 19 -6.55 -17.18 -7.56
N ARG A 20 -6.81 -18.49 -7.37
CA ARG A 20 -5.76 -19.49 -7.16
C ARG A 20 -5.21 -20.10 -8.43
N GLU A 21 -5.97 -20.02 -9.52
CA GLU A 21 -5.59 -20.65 -10.78
C GLU A 21 -4.69 -19.75 -11.62
N PHE A 22 -4.88 -18.42 -11.53
CA PHE A 22 -4.23 -17.44 -12.39
C PHE A 22 -3.35 -16.47 -11.61
N PRO A 23 -2.20 -16.05 -12.19
CA PRO A 23 -1.51 -14.86 -11.73
C PRO A 23 -2.43 -13.62 -11.90
N LEU A 24 -2.18 -12.56 -11.12
CA LEU A 24 -3.06 -11.38 -11.09
C LEU A 24 -3.18 -10.71 -12.46
N GLU A 25 -2.10 -10.69 -13.25
CA GLU A 25 -2.06 -10.12 -14.59
C GLU A 25 -3.05 -10.85 -15.52
N ARG A 26 -3.05 -12.18 -15.48
CA ARG A 26 -3.98 -13.00 -16.26
C ARG A 26 -5.41 -12.87 -15.74
N LEU A 27 -5.59 -12.76 -14.42
CA LEU A 27 -6.90 -12.55 -13.83
C LEU A 27 -7.50 -11.20 -14.27
N ARG A 28 -6.68 -10.15 -14.36
CA ARG A 28 -7.06 -8.85 -14.93
C ARG A 28 -7.48 -8.96 -16.39
N GLU A 29 -6.67 -9.61 -17.22
CA GLU A 29 -6.98 -9.82 -18.64
C GLU A 29 -8.31 -10.56 -18.85
N GLU A 30 -8.56 -11.59 -18.04
CA GLU A 30 -9.81 -12.36 -18.10
C GLU A 30 -11.03 -11.56 -17.61
N ILE A 31 -10.87 -10.72 -16.57
CA ILE A 31 -11.94 -9.82 -16.13
C ILE A 31 -12.29 -8.84 -17.24
N PHE A 32 -11.28 -8.27 -17.90
CA PHE A 32 -11.49 -7.37 -19.03
C PHE A 32 -12.18 -8.09 -20.19
N ALA A 33 -11.71 -9.26 -20.58
CA ALA A 33 -12.26 -10.02 -21.70
C ALA A 33 -13.72 -10.45 -21.47
N LYS A 34 -14.07 -10.86 -20.25
CA LYS A 34 -15.40 -11.41 -19.93
C LYS A 34 -16.42 -10.36 -19.51
N HIS A 35 -15.97 -9.30 -18.85
CA HIS A 35 -16.86 -8.31 -18.24
C HIS A 35 -16.69 -6.91 -18.83
N GLY A 36 -15.70 -6.68 -19.70
CA GLY A 36 -15.40 -5.37 -20.28
C GLY A 36 -14.89 -4.36 -19.27
N ILE A 37 -14.41 -4.83 -18.10
CA ILE A 37 -13.97 -3.98 -16.99
C ILE A 37 -12.46 -4.03 -16.93
N ASP A 38 -11.81 -2.88 -17.15
CA ASP A 38 -10.38 -2.74 -16.89
C ASP A 38 -10.17 -2.46 -15.40
N VAL A 39 -9.57 -3.42 -14.71
CA VAL A 39 -9.37 -3.40 -13.27
C VAL A 39 -7.89 -3.49 -12.95
N SER A 40 -7.39 -2.61 -12.09
CA SER A 40 -6.02 -2.73 -11.57
C SER A 40 -5.86 -4.03 -10.79
N GLU A 41 -4.74 -4.73 -10.97
CA GLU A 41 -4.38 -5.94 -10.21
C GLU A 41 -4.48 -5.73 -8.70
N LEU A 42 -4.18 -4.53 -8.21
CA LEU A 42 -4.32 -4.17 -6.80
C LEU A 42 -5.77 -4.10 -6.32
N LEU A 43 -6.69 -3.67 -7.19
CA LEU A 43 -8.12 -3.69 -6.87
C LEU A 43 -8.65 -5.13 -6.86
N ILE A 44 -8.17 -5.99 -7.75
CA ILE A 44 -8.48 -7.43 -7.72
C ILE A 44 -7.99 -8.03 -6.40
N LEU A 45 -6.75 -7.72 -6.03
CA LEU A 45 -6.11 -8.21 -4.82
C LEU A 45 -6.83 -7.71 -3.56
N HIS A 46 -7.15 -6.41 -3.50
CA HIS A 46 -7.97 -5.84 -2.44
C HIS A 46 -9.30 -6.58 -2.30
N ARG A 47 -10.02 -6.79 -3.43
CA ARG A 47 -11.28 -7.52 -3.44
C ARG A 47 -11.11 -8.97 -2.99
N ALA A 48 -10.07 -9.66 -3.44
CA ALA A 48 -9.75 -11.01 -2.99
C ALA A 48 -9.49 -11.07 -1.47
N GLY A 49 -8.91 -10.00 -0.89
CA GLY A 49 -8.79 -9.81 0.55
C GLY A 49 -10.15 -9.75 1.26
N GLU A 50 -11.06 -8.90 0.77
CA GLU A 50 -12.44 -8.79 1.29
C GLU A 50 -13.22 -10.11 1.17
N LEU A 51 -12.98 -10.87 0.09
CA LEU A 51 -13.58 -12.17 -0.15
C LEU A 51 -12.96 -13.30 0.71
N GLY A 52 -11.91 -13.00 1.47
CA GLY A 52 -11.22 -13.94 2.37
C GLY A 52 -10.18 -14.84 1.69
N LEU A 53 -9.94 -14.68 0.39
CA LEU A 53 -9.07 -15.55 -0.42
C LEU A 53 -7.60 -15.37 -0.05
N ILE A 54 -7.20 -14.13 0.26
CA ILE A 54 -5.84 -13.82 0.72
C ILE A 54 -5.54 -14.54 2.04
N LYS A 55 -6.49 -14.61 2.98
CA LYS A 55 -6.25 -15.28 4.29
C LYS A 55 -5.81 -16.73 4.12
N GLU A 56 -6.33 -17.42 3.11
CA GLU A 56 -5.96 -18.80 2.85
C GLU A 56 -4.56 -18.93 2.23
N VAL A 57 -4.21 -18.06 1.28
CA VAL A 57 -2.84 -17.96 0.74
C VAL A 57 -1.85 -17.59 1.84
N LEU A 58 -2.23 -16.68 2.74
CA LEU A 58 -1.39 -16.26 3.86
C LEU A 58 -1.19 -17.38 4.89
N LYS A 59 -2.20 -18.22 5.19
CA LYS A 59 -2.02 -19.42 6.04
C LYS A 59 -1.00 -20.39 5.47
N GLU A 60 -0.92 -20.49 4.14
CA GLU A 60 0.09 -21.30 3.45
C GLU A 60 1.49 -20.65 3.53
N LEU A 61 1.57 -19.32 3.39
CA LEU A 61 2.81 -18.55 3.54
C LEU A 61 3.32 -18.51 5.00
N GLU A 62 2.45 -18.45 6.00
CA GLU A 62 2.82 -18.47 7.43
C GLU A 62 3.46 -19.80 7.83
N ARG A 63 3.10 -20.89 7.14
CA ARG A 63 3.79 -22.20 7.28
C ARG A 63 5.21 -22.18 6.67
N GLY A 64 5.54 -21.16 5.88
CA GLY A 64 6.82 -20.99 5.18
C GLY A 64 7.59 -19.73 5.58
N LYS A 65 8.35 -19.81 6.68
CA LYS A 65 9.53 -18.97 7.05
C LYS A 65 9.46 -17.47 6.70
N LYS A 66 9.40 -16.64 7.74
CA LYS A 66 9.69 -15.18 7.73
C LYS A 66 10.71 -14.75 6.64
N PRO A 67 10.44 -13.69 5.86
CA PRO A 67 11.34 -13.24 4.79
C PRO A 67 12.78 -12.97 5.27
N SER A 68 13.77 -13.28 4.42
CA SER A 68 15.20 -13.21 4.77
C SER A 68 15.66 -11.79 5.12
N TYR A 69 15.17 -10.77 4.42
CA TYR A 69 15.47 -9.36 4.68
C TYR A 69 14.94 -8.87 6.04
N LEU A 70 13.99 -9.60 6.66
CA LEU A 70 13.55 -9.36 8.04
C LEU A 70 14.32 -10.18 9.08
N LYS A 71 15.17 -11.15 8.68
CA LYS A 71 15.96 -11.96 9.62
C LYS A 71 17.27 -11.28 10.01
N SER A 72 17.87 -10.52 9.10
CA SER A 72 19.10 -9.75 9.36
C SER A 72 18.89 -8.57 10.32
N GLN A 73 17.63 -8.16 10.50
CA GLN A 73 17.27 -7.07 11.40
C GLN A 73 16.95 -7.63 12.79
N ARG A 74 17.21 -6.84 13.86
CA ARG A 74 16.85 -7.19 15.24
C ARG A 74 15.32 -7.15 15.39
N VAL A 75 14.68 -8.21 14.95
CA VAL A 75 13.23 -8.34 14.85
C VAL A 75 12.67 -9.19 15.97
N TRP A 76 11.54 -8.75 16.51
CA TRP A 76 10.83 -9.38 17.60
C TRP A 76 9.41 -9.67 17.14
N LEU A 77 8.94 -10.90 17.35
CA LEU A 77 7.52 -11.20 17.18
C LEU A 77 6.79 -10.64 18.39
N GLN A 78 5.90 -9.67 18.15
CA GLN A 78 5.03 -9.09 19.17
C GLN A 78 3.65 -9.73 19.02
N GLY A 79 3.56 -11.03 19.30
CA GLY A 79 2.39 -11.86 19.01
C GLY A 79 2.47 -12.59 17.67
N ALA A 80 1.44 -13.37 17.33
CA ALA A 80 1.42 -14.24 16.15
C ALA A 80 1.37 -13.45 14.81
N GLU A 81 0.84 -12.22 14.83
CA GLU A 81 0.52 -11.46 13.61
C GLU A 81 1.28 -10.13 13.48
N THR A 82 2.17 -9.79 14.42
CA THR A 82 2.89 -8.50 14.41
C THR A 82 4.40 -8.69 14.51
N ILE A 83 5.12 -8.03 13.59
CA ILE A 83 6.56 -8.02 13.52
C ILE A 83 7.08 -6.65 13.94
N ARG A 84 7.84 -6.59 15.03
CA ARG A 84 8.54 -5.38 15.47
C ARG A 84 9.98 -5.38 15.03
N ILE A 85 10.43 -4.30 14.41
CA ILE A 85 11.71 -4.16 13.74
C ILE A 85 12.42 -2.92 14.31
N LYS A 86 13.67 -3.07 14.78
CA LYS A 86 14.40 -1.99 15.47
C LYS A 86 15.02 -0.93 14.56
N GLY A 87 15.22 -1.20 13.28
CA GLY A 87 15.90 -0.29 12.35
C GLY A 87 15.08 -0.04 11.08
N ASP A 88 15.77 0.45 10.07
CA ASP A 88 15.21 0.76 8.76
C ASP A 88 14.88 -0.51 7.98
N VAL A 89 13.77 -0.51 7.26
CA VAL A 89 13.31 -1.64 6.46
C VAL A 89 13.24 -1.26 5.00
N ARG A 90 13.83 -2.09 4.14
CA ARG A 90 13.54 -2.09 2.70
C ARG A 90 12.80 -3.37 2.35
N ILE A 91 11.61 -3.23 1.79
CA ILE A 91 10.82 -4.35 1.26
C ILE A 91 11.04 -4.41 -0.27
N PRO A 92 11.61 -5.51 -0.79
CA PRO A 92 11.78 -5.73 -2.23
C PRO A 92 10.47 -5.70 -3.02
N ALA A 93 10.57 -5.58 -4.34
CA ALA A 93 9.39 -5.54 -5.21
C ALA A 93 8.62 -6.86 -5.16
N LYS A 94 7.30 -6.80 -5.39
CA LYS A 94 6.41 -7.98 -5.48
C LYS A 94 6.34 -8.86 -4.22
N GLU A 95 6.80 -8.35 -3.08
CA GLU A 95 6.76 -9.08 -1.81
C GLU A 95 5.35 -9.10 -1.22
N ILE A 96 5.00 -10.21 -0.55
CA ILE A 96 3.71 -10.39 0.12
C ILE A 96 3.95 -10.62 1.62
N LEU A 97 3.40 -9.73 2.44
CA LEU A 97 3.54 -9.77 3.89
C LEU A 97 2.17 -9.95 4.57
N PRO A 98 1.93 -11.08 5.26
CA PRO A 98 0.70 -11.29 6.02
C PRO A 98 0.61 -10.44 7.29
N TYR A 99 1.73 -9.88 7.74
CA TYR A 99 1.90 -9.37 9.10
C TYR A 99 1.61 -7.88 9.23
N ASN A 100 1.25 -7.46 10.44
CA ASN A 100 1.40 -6.08 10.87
C ASN A 100 2.88 -5.77 11.10
N LEU A 101 3.31 -4.56 10.75
CA LEU A 101 4.69 -4.12 10.88
C LEU A 101 4.78 -2.95 11.86
N ILE A 102 5.70 -3.04 12.82
CA ILE A 102 6.12 -1.93 13.68
C ILE A 102 7.60 -1.68 13.41
N ILE A 103 7.92 -0.59 12.74
CA ILE A 103 9.26 -0.24 12.27
C ILE A 103 9.77 0.93 13.10
N CYS A 104 10.85 0.71 13.86
CA CYS A 104 11.42 1.75 14.74
C CYS A 104 12.38 2.69 14.00
N GLY A 105 12.72 2.41 12.74
CA GLY A 105 13.44 3.29 11.84
C GLY A 105 12.54 3.75 10.67
N ASN A 106 13.15 3.91 9.49
CA ASN A 106 12.48 4.28 8.25
C ASN A 106 11.93 3.06 7.49
N LEU A 107 10.92 3.27 6.64
CA LEU A 107 10.40 2.25 5.73
C LEU A 107 10.58 2.68 4.27
N LEU A 108 11.03 1.77 3.43
CA LEU A 108 10.98 1.87 1.97
C LEU A 108 10.36 0.59 1.40
N THR A 109 9.25 0.70 0.68
CA THR A 109 8.76 -0.38 -0.18
C THR A 109 9.12 -0.09 -1.63
N ARG A 110 9.48 -1.14 -2.36
CA ARG A 110 9.53 -1.11 -3.82
C ARG A 110 8.12 -1.23 -4.41
N GLU A 111 8.03 -1.44 -5.70
CA GLU A 111 6.78 -1.60 -6.41
C GLU A 111 6.06 -2.93 -6.10
N GLU A 112 4.74 -2.93 -6.20
CA GLU A 112 3.92 -4.15 -6.19
C GLU A 112 4.02 -4.97 -4.88
N VAL A 113 4.39 -4.35 -3.76
CA VAL A 113 4.36 -4.98 -2.43
C VAL A 113 2.93 -5.01 -1.91
N LEU A 114 2.51 -6.18 -1.42
CA LEU A 114 1.26 -6.37 -0.70
C LEU A 114 1.55 -6.60 0.78
N ILE A 115 0.98 -5.75 1.64
CA ILE A 115 1.04 -5.86 3.09
C ILE A 115 -0.39 -5.97 3.59
N ASN A 116 -0.80 -7.14 4.05
CA ASN A 116 -2.18 -7.35 4.51
C ASN A 116 -2.46 -6.67 5.86
N GLY A 117 -1.43 -6.53 6.70
CA GLY A 117 -1.53 -5.88 7.99
C GLY A 117 -1.47 -4.35 7.94
N GLY A 118 -1.54 -3.74 9.11
CA GLY A 118 -1.24 -2.32 9.32
C GLY A 118 0.26 -2.09 9.49
N ILE A 119 0.68 -0.86 9.25
CA ILE A 119 2.08 -0.45 9.33
C ILE A 119 2.19 0.74 10.27
N HIS A 120 3.10 0.65 11.23
CA HIS A 120 3.53 1.77 12.07
C HIS A 120 5.02 2.01 11.85
N VAL A 121 5.39 3.22 11.45
CA VAL A 121 6.78 3.64 11.19
C VAL A 121 7.13 4.81 12.11
N LYS A 122 8.23 4.68 12.88
CA LYS A 122 8.72 5.77 13.73
C LYS A 122 9.54 6.82 12.99
N GLY A 123 10.22 6.42 11.92
CA GLY A 123 10.94 7.33 11.04
C GLY A 123 10.05 7.83 9.90
N ASP A 124 10.70 8.12 8.79
CA ASP A 124 10.06 8.44 7.52
C ASP A 124 9.63 7.16 6.78
N ALA A 125 8.63 7.28 5.91
CA ALA A 125 8.17 6.18 5.07
C ALA A 125 8.07 6.57 3.60
N ILE A 126 8.54 5.69 2.74
CA ILE A 126 8.35 5.74 1.29
C ILE A 126 7.62 4.47 0.90
N ILE A 127 6.38 4.63 0.44
CA ILE A 127 5.63 3.57 -0.18
C ILE A 127 5.81 3.72 -1.69
N GLY A 128 6.46 2.75 -2.34
CA GLY A 128 6.67 2.74 -3.79
C GLY A 128 5.36 2.75 -4.60
N PRO A 129 5.43 2.72 -5.93
CA PRO A 129 4.21 2.68 -6.75
C PRO A 129 3.53 1.31 -6.65
N LYS A 130 2.23 1.30 -6.94
CA LYS A 130 1.41 0.09 -7.05
C LYS A 130 1.48 -0.82 -5.83
N ASN A 131 1.56 -0.25 -4.62
CA ASN A 131 1.53 -1.05 -3.40
C ASN A 131 0.09 -1.27 -2.91
N GLY A 132 -0.12 -2.33 -2.13
CA GLY A 132 -1.36 -2.58 -1.41
C GLY A 132 -1.10 -2.70 0.09
N ILE A 133 -1.70 -1.83 0.90
CA ILE A 133 -1.68 -1.93 2.36
C ILE A 133 -3.10 -2.18 2.83
N GLY A 134 -3.36 -3.35 3.42
CA GLY A 134 -4.70 -3.82 3.74
C GLY A 134 -5.39 -3.07 4.87
N ARG A 135 -4.61 -2.40 5.75
CA ARG A 135 -5.12 -1.63 6.89
C ARG A 135 -4.54 -0.22 6.91
N SER A 136 -4.35 0.34 8.10
CA SER A 136 -3.83 1.69 8.29
C SER A 136 -2.31 1.78 8.14
N LEU A 137 -1.86 2.95 7.69
CA LEU A 137 -0.46 3.36 7.66
C LEU A 137 -0.27 4.56 8.59
N VAL A 138 0.54 4.37 9.63
CA VAL A 138 0.86 5.40 10.63
C VAL A 138 2.36 5.70 10.59
N VAL A 139 2.73 6.97 10.47
CA VAL A 139 4.12 7.42 10.29
C VAL A 139 4.42 8.59 11.23
N GLU A 140 5.40 8.45 12.12
CA GLU A 140 5.78 9.57 13.01
C GLU A 140 6.63 10.63 12.28
N GLY A 141 7.26 10.29 11.14
CA GLY A 141 7.99 11.20 10.26
C GLY A 141 7.16 11.71 9.08
N GLU A 142 7.84 11.92 7.95
CA GLU A 142 7.21 12.28 6.68
C GLU A 142 6.87 11.04 5.85
N LEU A 143 5.86 11.15 4.99
CA LEU A 143 5.35 10.03 4.21
C LEU A 143 5.25 10.38 2.72
N VAL A 144 5.87 9.57 1.87
CA VAL A 144 5.68 9.60 0.42
C VAL A 144 4.91 8.36 -0.03
N ILE A 145 3.90 8.53 -0.87
CA ILE A 145 3.08 7.45 -1.42
C ILE A 145 3.14 7.52 -2.94
N GLY A 146 3.68 6.45 -3.53
CA GLY A 146 3.85 6.29 -4.96
C GLY A 146 2.55 6.00 -5.71
N GLU A 147 2.62 6.19 -7.02
CA GLU A 147 1.48 6.15 -7.94
C GLU A 147 0.65 4.87 -7.80
N ASP A 148 -0.67 4.98 -7.96
CA ASP A 148 -1.62 3.85 -7.98
C ASP A 148 -1.56 2.92 -6.75
N THR A 149 -1.09 3.41 -5.61
CA THR A 149 -1.08 2.66 -4.35
C THR A 149 -2.46 2.65 -3.69
N ILE A 150 -2.83 1.54 -3.07
CA ILE A 150 -4.10 1.36 -2.35
C ILE A 150 -3.84 1.16 -0.86
N ILE A 151 -4.54 1.93 -0.02
CA ILE A 151 -4.50 1.81 1.44
C ILE A 151 -5.92 1.57 1.98
N GLY A 152 -6.15 0.42 2.60
CA GLY A 152 -7.48 -0.06 2.96
C GLY A 152 -8.25 0.86 3.90
N SER A 153 -7.57 1.36 4.95
CA SER A 153 -8.20 2.13 6.03
C SER A 153 -7.75 3.61 6.03
N CYS A 154 -6.93 4.03 6.99
CA CYS A 154 -6.51 5.42 7.16
C CYS A 154 -5.00 5.60 7.02
N ILE A 155 -4.62 6.85 6.75
CA ILE A 155 -3.24 7.31 6.72
C ILE A 155 -3.10 8.41 7.76
N ASP A 156 -2.12 8.27 8.64
CA ASP A 156 -1.77 9.29 9.63
C ASP A 156 -0.27 9.52 9.61
N ALA A 157 0.16 10.74 9.34
CA ALA A 157 1.56 11.13 9.50
C ALA A 157 1.69 12.41 10.31
N ARG A 158 2.65 12.46 11.25
CA ARG A 158 2.95 13.72 11.96
C ARG A 158 3.65 14.73 11.05
N GLY A 159 4.42 14.27 10.07
CA GLY A 159 5.09 15.11 9.07
C GLY A 159 4.19 15.43 7.87
N PRO A 160 4.77 16.07 6.83
CA PRO A 160 4.11 16.27 5.56
C PRO A 160 3.84 14.92 4.89
N ILE A 161 2.77 14.88 4.09
CA ILE A 161 2.43 13.72 3.27
C ILE A 161 2.48 14.14 1.80
N TYR A 162 3.09 13.31 0.96
CA TYR A 162 3.20 13.51 -0.49
C TYR A 162 2.49 12.35 -1.20
N VAL A 163 1.41 12.64 -1.92
CA VAL A 163 0.56 11.64 -2.57
C VAL A 163 0.65 11.78 -4.08
N ALA A 164 1.24 10.79 -4.75
CA ALA A 164 1.30 10.73 -6.21
C ALA A 164 -0.04 10.31 -6.82
N ARG A 165 -0.24 10.58 -8.12
CA ARG A 165 -1.49 10.28 -8.86
C ARG A 165 -2.02 8.86 -8.62
N GLY A 166 -3.34 8.73 -8.66
CA GLY A 166 -4.00 7.43 -8.64
C GLY A 166 -3.99 6.71 -7.29
N VAL A 167 -3.37 7.26 -6.25
CA VAL A 167 -3.48 6.69 -4.90
C VAL A 167 -4.94 6.68 -4.45
N ALA A 168 -5.40 5.55 -3.93
CA ALA A 168 -6.75 5.36 -3.39
C ALA A 168 -6.67 4.92 -1.93
N MET A 169 -7.64 5.37 -1.12
CA MET A 169 -7.68 4.99 0.30
C MET A 169 -9.09 4.97 0.89
N GLY A 170 -9.25 4.24 1.99
CA GLY A 170 -10.54 4.08 2.66
C GLY A 170 -11.52 3.17 1.91
N MET A 171 -10.98 2.21 1.15
CA MET A 171 -11.76 1.32 0.28
C MET A 171 -12.43 0.17 1.05
N ALA A 172 -12.04 -0.11 2.29
CA ALA A 172 -12.50 -1.27 3.06
C ALA A 172 -13.93 -1.16 3.64
N GLY A 173 -14.77 -0.21 3.20
CA GLY A 173 -16.13 0.00 3.74
C GLY A 173 -16.19 0.53 5.17
N GLU A 174 -15.09 0.50 5.94
CA GLU A 174 -14.97 1.04 7.31
C GLU A 174 -14.85 2.58 7.33
N GLY A 175 -14.78 3.21 6.16
CA GLY A 175 -14.39 4.61 6.03
C GLY A 175 -12.88 4.80 6.22
N GLY A 176 -12.37 5.90 5.69
CA GLY A 176 -10.94 6.22 5.75
C GLY A 176 -10.72 7.71 5.73
N GLY A 177 -9.58 8.11 6.27
CA GLY A 177 -9.16 9.50 6.32
C GLY A 177 -7.66 9.61 6.19
N LEU A 178 -7.22 10.72 5.61
CA LEU A 178 -5.84 11.13 5.56
C LEU A 178 -5.66 12.26 6.56
N ALA A 179 -4.80 12.05 7.55
CA ALA A 179 -4.38 13.06 8.50
C ALA A 179 -2.89 13.36 8.31
N SER A 180 -2.55 14.64 8.11
CA SER A 180 -1.19 15.15 8.18
C SER A 180 -1.08 16.16 9.32
N GLY A 181 -0.05 15.98 10.16
CA GLY A 181 0.35 16.97 11.17
C GLY A 181 0.99 18.21 10.57
N LYS A 182 1.23 18.25 9.26
CA LYS A 182 1.76 19.40 8.50
C LYS A 182 0.98 19.60 7.21
N THR A 183 1.67 20.06 6.15
CA THR A 183 1.13 20.24 4.81
C THR A 183 0.94 18.89 4.11
N LEU A 184 -0.22 18.70 3.47
CA LEU A 184 -0.45 17.62 2.51
C LEU A 184 -0.18 18.12 1.08
N TYR A 185 0.70 17.45 0.35
CA TYR A 185 0.91 17.65 -1.09
C TYR A 185 0.27 16.51 -1.85
N MET A 186 -0.56 16.82 -2.84
CA MET A 186 -1.24 15.77 -3.61
C MET A 186 -1.28 16.12 -5.10
N GLU A 187 -0.96 15.14 -5.94
CA GLU A 187 -1.17 15.26 -7.38
C GLU A 187 -2.66 15.27 -7.72
N ARG A 188 -3.03 15.80 -8.88
CA ARG A 188 -4.42 15.71 -9.37
C ARG A 188 -4.82 14.26 -9.58
N GLY A 189 -6.10 13.95 -9.30
CA GLY A 189 -6.63 12.58 -9.47
C GLY A 189 -6.15 11.60 -8.41
N THR A 190 -5.75 12.11 -7.23
CA THR A 190 -5.46 11.33 -6.04
C THR A 190 -6.63 11.37 -5.07
N LEU A 191 -6.80 10.27 -4.33
CA LEU A 191 -7.76 10.09 -3.24
C LEU A 191 -9.22 10.20 -3.72
N GLY A 192 -10.02 9.17 -3.44
CA GLY A 192 -11.45 9.17 -3.78
C GLY A 192 -12.25 10.09 -2.84
N LYS A 193 -13.47 9.68 -2.47
CA LYS A 193 -14.26 10.35 -1.42
C LYS A 193 -13.65 10.10 -0.04
N THR A 194 -12.50 10.70 0.24
CA THR A 194 -11.75 10.51 1.48
C THR A 194 -11.78 11.79 2.32
N LYS A 195 -11.93 11.65 3.65
CA LYS A 195 -11.80 12.78 4.57
C LYS A 195 -10.33 13.18 4.69
N ILE A 196 -10.03 14.45 4.47
CA ILE A 196 -8.66 14.97 4.52
C ILE A 196 -8.54 16.00 5.65
N TYR A 197 -7.53 15.82 6.49
CA TYR A 197 -7.09 16.79 7.49
C TYR A 197 -5.60 17.04 7.29
N ALA A 198 -5.20 18.31 7.19
CA ALA A 198 -3.81 18.71 7.12
C ALA A 198 -3.65 19.99 7.95
N ALA A 199 -2.82 19.93 9.00
CA ALA A 199 -2.72 21.03 9.97
C ALA A 199 -2.25 22.36 9.35
N GLU A 200 -1.41 22.29 8.31
CA GLU A 200 -0.90 23.46 7.58
C GLU A 200 -1.59 23.65 6.22
N GLY A 201 -2.61 22.84 5.92
CA GLY A 201 -3.38 22.89 4.69
C GLY A 201 -2.98 21.88 3.61
N VAL A 202 -3.77 21.87 2.53
CA VAL A 202 -3.63 20.96 1.39
C VAL A 202 -3.14 21.73 0.17
N ARG A 203 -2.13 21.21 -0.53
CA ARG A 203 -1.56 21.75 -1.75
C ARG A 203 -1.69 20.75 -2.90
N VAL A 204 -2.49 21.12 -3.89
CA VAL A 204 -2.56 20.36 -5.14
C VAL A 204 -1.41 20.78 -6.04
N VAL A 205 -0.62 19.81 -6.50
CA VAL A 205 0.55 20.02 -7.36
C VAL A 205 0.41 19.23 -8.65
N ASP A 206 1.14 19.62 -9.69
CA ASP A 206 1.16 18.84 -10.95
C ASP A 206 2.02 17.58 -10.82
N SER A 207 3.08 17.65 -9.99
CA SER A 207 3.98 16.54 -9.72
C SER A 207 4.51 16.64 -8.29
N ILE A 208 4.34 15.59 -7.47
CA ILE A 208 4.97 15.57 -6.13
C ILE A 208 6.49 15.54 -6.23
N ARG A 209 7.06 15.09 -7.37
CA ARG A 209 8.51 15.04 -7.59
C ARG A 209 9.17 16.42 -7.48
N GLU A 210 8.43 17.48 -7.71
CA GLU A 210 8.93 18.86 -7.65
C GLU A 210 8.98 19.42 -6.24
N VAL A 211 8.19 18.87 -5.33
CA VAL A 211 8.01 19.39 -3.95
C VAL A 211 8.50 18.43 -2.88
N ILE A 212 8.78 17.16 -3.21
CA ILE A 212 9.33 16.21 -2.25
C ILE A 212 10.76 16.61 -1.84
N PRO A 213 11.11 16.47 -0.55
CA PRO A 213 12.46 16.68 -0.06
C PRO A 213 13.50 15.85 -0.80
N GLU A 214 14.70 16.41 -0.99
CA GLU A 214 15.81 15.77 -1.69
C GLU A 214 16.16 14.38 -1.12
N LYS A 215 16.07 14.23 0.20
CA LYS A 215 16.28 12.93 0.89
C LYS A 215 15.40 11.79 0.34
N PHE A 216 14.22 12.10 -0.17
CA PHE A 216 13.32 11.10 -0.77
C PHE A 216 13.54 10.91 -2.26
N ARG A 217 14.02 11.93 -2.98
CA ARG A 217 14.35 11.83 -4.41
C ARG A 217 15.45 10.80 -4.64
N VAL A 218 16.50 10.85 -3.82
CA VAL A 218 17.61 9.89 -3.89
C VAL A 218 17.12 8.45 -3.64
N ALA A 219 16.21 8.26 -2.68
CA ALA A 219 15.68 6.92 -2.36
C ALA A 219 14.75 6.36 -3.46
N LEU A 220 13.98 7.22 -4.14
CA LEU A 220 13.04 6.84 -5.19
C LEU A 220 13.71 6.68 -6.57
N PHE A 221 14.70 7.52 -6.88
CA PHE A 221 15.27 7.65 -8.24
C PHE A 221 16.78 7.37 -8.32
N GLY A 222 17.48 7.27 -7.19
CA GLY A 222 18.95 7.14 -7.13
C GLY A 222 19.53 5.77 -7.48
N GLU A 223 18.73 4.83 -8.01
CA GLU A 223 19.22 3.52 -8.50
C GLU A 223 19.26 3.43 -10.04
N TYR A 224 19.01 4.52 -10.78
CA TYR A 224 19.12 4.53 -12.25
C TYR A 224 20.50 4.95 -12.81
N GLU A 225 21.50 5.26 -11.97
CA GLU A 225 22.80 5.79 -12.42
C GLU A 225 24.04 5.00 -11.94
N ARG A 226 23.96 3.68 -11.75
CA ARG A 226 25.19 2.85 -11.64
C ARG A 226 25.05 1.46 -12.23
#